data_AF-A0A7G5XER9-F1
#
_entry.id   AF-A0A7G5XER9-F1
#
_cell.length_a   1.000
_cell.length_b   1.000
_cell.length_c   1.000
_cell.angle_alpha   90.00
_cell.angle_beta   90.00
_cell.angle_gamma   90.00
#
_symmetry.space_group_name_H-M   'P 1'
#
loop_
_entity.id
_entity.type
_entity.pdbx_description
1 polymer ?
#
loop_
_entity_poly.entity_id
_entity_poly.type
_entity_poly.pdbx_seq_one_letter_code
_entity_poly.pdbx_strand_id
1 'polypeptide(L)'
;MCPECLLKATKEKIDAYVAEMTVEKALNNNIAKDLPPAKELIEGIDYYMENTNFVFTAWHHLRRGYCCRSGCRHCPYGFKKQTA
;
A
#
# COMPACT_ATOMS: atom_id res chain seq x y z
N MET A 1 23.62 10.02 1.60
CA MET A 1 22.34 10.11 0.86
C MET A 1 21.40 10.99 1.69
N CYS A 2 20.75 11.99 1.08
CA CYS A 2 19.89 12.93 1.81
C CYS A 2 18.57 12.26 2.25
N PRO A 3 17.83 12.81 3.23
CA PRO A 3 16.56 12.23 3.69
C PRO A 3 15.52 12.09 2.56
N GLU A 4 15.38 13.10 1.70
CA GLU A 4 14.48 13.07 0.54
C GLU A 4 14.90 12.02 -0.49
N CYS A 5 16.21 11.90 -0.71
CA CYS A 5 16.81 10.91 -1.60
C CYS A 5 16.50 9.49 -1.13
N LEU A 6 16.56 9.26 0.20
CA LEU A 6 16.24 7.97 0.81
C LEU A 6 14.74 7.66 0.69
N LEU A 7 13.87 8.65 0.89
CA LEU A 7 12.43 8.50 0.72
C LEU A 7 12.10 8.09 -0.72
N LYS A 8 12.69 8.77 -1.71
CA LYS A 8 12.50 8.46 -3.12
C LYS A 8 12.97 7.05 -3.47
N ALA A 9 14.18 6.68 -3.08
CA ALA A 9 14.72 5.34 -3.33
C ALA A 9 13.89 4.24 -2.65
N THR A 10 13.38 4.50 -1.45
CA THR A 10 12.47 3.59 -0.75
C THR A 10 11.16 3.43 -1.52
N LYS A 11 10.57 4.55 -1.95
CA LYS A 11 9.34 4.55 -2.74
C LYS A 11 9.50 3.77 -4.04
N GLU A 12 10.59 3.99 -4.78
CA GLU A 12 10.86 3.27 -6.05
C GLU A 12 10.90 1.74 -5.84
N LYS A 13 11.49 1.27 -4.74
CA LYS A 13 11.51 -0.17 -4.41
C LYS A 13 10.12 -0.69 -4.04
N ILE A 14 9.35 0.08 -3.30
CA ILE A 14 7.98 -0.27 -2.92
C ILE A 14 7.10 -0.33 -4.17
N ASP A 15 7.21 0.65 -5.06
CA ASP A 15 6.44 0.71 -6.31
C ASP A 15 6.79 -0.49 -7.21
N ALA A 16 8.08 -0.86 -7.30
CA ALA A 16 8.49 -2.08 -8.02
C ALA A 16 7.89 -3.35 -7.40
N TYR A 17 7.89 -3.47 -6.07
CA TYR A 17 7.28 -4.61 -5.37
C TYR A 17 5.76 -4.69 -5.60
N VAL A 18 5.08 -3.55 -5.53
CA VAL A 18 3.63 -3.44 -5.74
C VAL A 18 3.27 -3.72 -7.20
N ALA A 19 4.12 -3.32 -8.17
CA ALA A 19 3.89 -3.58 -9.58
C ALA A 19 3.84 -5.08 -9.92
N GLU A 20 4.59 -5.92 -9.21
CA GLU A 20 4.57 -7.39 -9.37
C GLU A 20 3.54 -8.09 -8.48
N MET A 21 2.74 -7.33 -7.74
CA MET A 21 1.74 -7.86 -6.82
C MET A 21 0.50 -8.34 -7.57
N THR A 22 0.10 -9.59 -7.30
CA THR A 22 -1.15 -10.16 -7.78
C THR A 22 -2.08 -10.41 -6.59
N VAL A 23 -3.37 -10.63 -6.86
CA VAL A 23 -4.34 -11.00 -5.81
C VAL A 23 -3.89 -12.26 -5.07
N GLU A 24 -3.37 -13.25 -5.78
CA GLU A 24 -2.86 -14.49 -5.19
C GLU A 24 -1.65 -14.25 -4.28
N LYS A 25 -0.68 -13.45 -4.73
CA LYS A 25 0.48 -13.06 -3.90
C LYS A 25 0.03 -12.26 -2.69
N ALA A 26 -0.91 -11.33 -2.83
CA ALA A 26 -1.42 -10.52 -1.73
C ALA A 26 -2.08 -11.38 -0.63
N LEU A 27 -2.73 -12.48 -1.01
CA LEU A 27 -3.40 -13.39 -0.08
C LEU A 27 -2.42 -14.40 0.55
N ASN A 28 -1.57 -15.02 -0.27
CA ASN A 28 -0.80 -16.20 0.15
C ASN A 28 0.67 -15.89 0.47
N ASN A 29 1.26 -14.86 -0.14
CA ASN A 29 2.70 -14.58 -0.07
C ASN A 29 3.01 -13.09 0.09
N ASN A 30 2.22 -12.40 0.91
CA ASN A 30 2.42 -11.00 1.21
C ASN A 30 3.41 -10.83 2.37
N ILE A 31 4.69 -10.62 2.04
CA ILE A 31 5.74 -10.36 3.02
C ILE A 31 5.57 -9.02 3.76
N ALA A 32 4.77 -8.09 3.22
CA ALA A 32 4.58 -6.78 3.84
C ALA A 32 3.79 -6.87 5.16
N LYS A 33 3.00 -7.94 5.36
CA LYS A 33 2.26 -8.19 6.61
C LYS A 33 3.19 -8.56 7.78
N ASP A 34 4.35 -9.11 7.46
CA ASP A 34 5.34 -9.60 8.44
C ASP A 34 6.34 -8.50 8.82
N LEU A 35 6.31 -7.37 8.13
CA LEU A 35 7.08 -6.18 8.49
C LEU A 35 6.58 -5.59 9.81
N PRO A 36 7.47 -4.95 10.60
CA PRO A 36 7.05 -4.26 11.81
C PRO A 36 5.97 -3.21 11.49
N PRO A 37 4.97 -3.07 12.39
CA PRO A 37 3.90 -2.11 12.19
C PRO A 37 4.51 -0.70 12.05
N ALA A 38 4.00 0.08 11.10
CA ALA A 38 4.41 1.46 10.98
C ALA A 38 4.00 2.19 12.25
N LYS A 39 4.98 2.79 12.94
CA LYS A 39 4.68 3.69 14.05
C LYS A 39 3.91 4.92 13.55
N GLU A 40 4.26 5.39 12.36
CA GLU A 40 3.72 6.61 11.74
C GLU A 40 3.44 6.36 10.26
N LEU A 41 2.43 7.04 9.72
CA LEU A 41 2.09 6.99 8.30
C LEU A 41 2.95 7.99 7.53
N ILE A 42 3.63 7.53 6.49
CA ILE A 42 4.54 8.36 5.71
C ILE A 42 3.83 8.81 4.43
N GLU A 43 3.72 10.13 4.23
CA GLU A 43 3.21 10.70 2.99
C GLU A 43 4.14 10.34 1.81
N GLY A 44 3.55 9.93 0.69
CA GLY A 44 4.24 9.45 -0.50
C GLY A 44 4.57 7.95 -0.49
N ILE A 45 4.45 7.27 0.66
CA ILE A 45 4.61 5.81 0.80
C ILE A 45 3.29 5.15 1.19
N ASP A 46 2.75 5.48 2.36
CA ASP A 46 1.53 4.85 2.89
C ASP A 46 0.26 5.54 2.36
N TYR A 47 0.32 6.85 2.11
CA TYR A 47 -0.78 7.63 1.56
C TYR A 47 -0.27 8.85 0.78
N TYR A 48 -1.16 9.49 0.04
CA TYR A 48 -0.96 10.85 -0.50
C TYR A 48 -2.26 11.65 -0.34
N MET A 49 -2.14 12.98 -0.32
CA MET A 49 -3.30 13.86 -0.30
C MET A 49 -3.82 14.14 -1.72
N GLU A 50 -5.12 13.93 -1.94
CA GLU A 50 -5.81 14.26 -3.18
C GLU A 50 -7.07 15.07 -2.82
N ASN A 51 -7.13 16.34 -3.21
CA ASN A 51 -8.27 17.23 -2.92
C ASN A 51 -8.69 17.22 -1.43
N THR A 52 -7.74 17.41 -0.51
CA THR A 52 -7.92 17.32 0.96
C THR A 52 -8.31 15.95 1.53
N ASN A 53 -8.41 14.92 0.68
CA ASN A 53 -8.68 13.56 1.12
C ASN A 53 -7.38 12.75 1.23
N PHE A 54 -7.33 11.87 2.22
CA PHE A 54 -6.26 10.88 2.36
C PHE A 54 -6.51 9.70 1.41
N VAL A 55 -5.62 9.49 0.45
CA VAL A 55 -5.66 8.35 -0.45
C VAL A 55 -4.56 7.37 -0.08
N PHE A 56 -4.94 6.25 0.53
CA PHE A 56 -4.02 5.18 0.90
C PHE A 56 -3.52 4.42 -0.31
N THR A 57 -2.23 4.05 -0.28
CA THR A 57 -1.59 3.27 -1.36
C THR A 57 -1.84 1.77 -1.19
N ALA A 58 -1.59 1.00 -2.24
CA ALA A 58 -1.64 -0.46 -2.17
C ALA A 58 -0.65 -1.01 -1.12
N TRP A 59 0.52 -0.38 -0.96
CA TRP A 59 1.51 -0.75 0.04
C TRP A 59 0.96 -0.68 1.47
N HIS A 60 0.26 0.39 1.81
CA HIS A 60 -0.39 0.51 3.13
C HIS A 60 -1.38 -0.63 3.38
N HIS A 61 -2.16 -1.00 2.37
CA HIS A 61 -3.09 -2.13 2.47
C HIS A 61 -2.39 -3.48 2.58
N LEU A 62 -1.27 -3.69 1.90
CA LEU A 62 -0.45 -4.90 2.04
C LEU A 62 0.14 -5.02 3.45
N ARG A 63 0.66 -3.92 4.01
CA ARG A 63 1.19 -3.88 5.39
C ARG A 63 0.14 -4.17 6.45
N ARG A 64 -1.12 -3.81 6.20
CA ARG A 64 -2.25 -4.18 7.06
C ARG A 64 -2.43 -5.71 7.14
N GLY A 65 -2.04 -6.43 6.09
CA GLY A 65 -2.06 -7.89 6.06
C GLY A 65 -3.42 -8.54 5.79
N TYR A 66 -4.50 -7.77 5.69
CA TYR A 66 -5.83 -8.31 5.37
C TYR A 66 -6.70 -7.33 4.57
N CYS A 67 -7.66 -7.88 3.81
CA CYS A 67 -8.66 -7.11 3.08
C CYS A 67 -9.76 -6.58 4.01
N CYS A 68 -9.97 -5.27 4.03
CA CYS A 68 -11.01 -4.62 4.85
C CYS A 68 -12.43 -4.66 4.23
N ARG A 69 -12.56 -5.11 2.96
CA ARG A 69 -13.83 -5.17 2.22
C ARG A 69 -14.59 -3.83 2.08
N SER A 70 -13.87 -2.70 2.15
CA SER A 70 -14.45 -1.36 1.95
C SER A 70 -14.53 -0.92 0.49
N GLY A 71 -13.98 -1.70 -0.46
CA GLY A 71 -13.95 -1.32 -1.88
C GLY A 71 -12.93 -0.22 -2.20
N CYS A 72 -11.74 -0.28 -1.59
CA CYS A 72 -10.69 0.72 -1.74
C CYS A 72 -10.19 0.85 -3.20
N ARG A 73 -9.88 2.07 -3.63
CA ARG A 73 -9.37 2.39 -4.98
C ARG A 73 -8.10 1.60 -5.33
N HIS A 74 -7.18 1.48 -4.37
CA HIS A 74 -5.88 0.82 -4.54
C HIS A 74 -5.82 -0.55 -3.84
N CYS A 75 -6.91 -1.33 -3.89
CA CYS A 75 -6.99 -2.60 -3.17
C CYS A 75 -6.09 -3.68 -3.83
N PRO A 76 -5.04 -4.17 -3.15
CA PRO A 76 -4.17 -5.23 -3.69
C PRO A 76 -4.86 -6.61 -3.70
N TYR A 77 -5.93 -6.76 -2.92
CA TYR A 77 -6.71 -8.00 -2.80
C TYR A 77 -7.80 -8.14 -3.87
N GLY A 78 -7.93 -7.19 -4.80
CA GLY A 78 -8.91 -7.25 -5.89
C GLY A 78 -10.39 -7.07 -5.46
N PHE A 79 -10.66 -6.76 -4.20
CA PHE A 79 -12.03 -6.56 -3.73
C PHE A 79 -12.62 -5.26 -4.28
N LYS A 80 -13.72 -5.38 -5.03
CA LYS A 80 -14.53 -4.24 -5.48
C LYS A 80 -15.91 -4.35 -4.85
N LYS A 81 -16.36 -3.27 -4.19
CA LYS A 81 -17.72 -3.21 -3.66
C LYS A 81 -18.67 -3.07 -4.85
N GLN A 82 -19.59 -4.01 -5.01
CA GLN A 82 -20.67 -3.86 -5.99
C GLN A 82 -21.58 -2.75 -5.48
N THR A 83 -21.61 -1.63 -6.19
CA THR A 83 -22.64 -0.60 -6.02
C THR A 83 -23.87 -1.07 -6.77
N ALA A 84 -24.95 -1.32 -6.02
CA ALA A 84 -26.28 -1.55 -6.57
C ALA A 84 -26.83 -0.27 -7.22
#